data_AF-R7JSR2-F1
#
_entry.id   AF-R7JSR2-F1
#
_cell.length_a   1.000
_cell.length_b   1.000
_cell.length_c   1.000
_cell.angle_alpha   90.00
_cell.angle_beta   90.00
_cell.angle_gamma   90.00
#
_symmetry.space_group_name_H-M   'P 1'
#
loop_
_entity.id
_entity.type
_entity.pdbx_description
1 polymer ?
#
loop_
_entity_poly.entity_id
_entity_poly.type
_entity_poly.pdbx_seq_one_letter_code
_entity_poly.pdbx_strand_id
1 'polypeptide(L)'
;MGFRLKYFVINKIFDRDTIIRNIRRFIIENNIKTERSDEMKQCMYWLVLLCCVLLTTTGCQHDPVVYAERIEIVKELPVYCSQLNSSKLVSADEINWETIAFQSEDEVKNYFSEAFLQAYPDYLKVDFSKYTLLVRTYYDFRDYEKREFSLVKNMEEKILYFSIYTENVVSDSQEPEKVYIERIAFVVEKLDKDYSIKTTCSVGASE
;
A
#
# COMPACT_ATOMS: atom_id res chain seq x y z
N MET A 1 1.09 -20.26 -24.22
CA MET A 1 0.03 -20.15 -23.20
C MET A 1 0.73 -19.92 -21.87
N GLY A 2 1.01 -18.66 -21.53
CA GLY A 2 1.88 -18.30 -20.42
C GLY A 2 1.09 -18.10 -19.13
N PHE A 3 1.45 -18.83 -18.07
CA PHE A 3 0.93 -18.61 -16.73
C PHE A 3 1.40 -17.22 -16.25
N ARG A 4 0.48 -16.25 -16.18
CA ARG A 4 0.70 -14.99 -15.46
C ARG A 4 0.54 -15.28 -13.97
N LEU A 5 1.63 -15.22 -13.21
CA LEU A 5 1.59 -15.31 -11.75
C LEU A 5 0.68 -14.20 -11.21
N LYS A 6 -0.43 -14.60 -10.55
CA LYS A 6 -1.47 -13.71 -10.02
C LYS A 6 -1.26 -13.30 -8.55
N TYR A 7 -0.18 -13.73 -7.92
CA TYR A 7 0.04 -13.57 -6.48
C TYR A 7 1.47 -13.11 -6.20
N PHE A 8 1.62 -12.07 -5.38
CA PHE A 8 2.87 -11.74 -4.71
C PHE A 8 2.81 -12.26 -3.28
N VAL A 9 3.79 -13.08 -2.88
CA VAL A 9 4.02 -13.47 -1.49
C VAL A 9 5.10 -12.55 -0.95
N ILE A 10 4.75 -11.63 -0.04
CA ILE A 10 5.74 -10.86 0.70
C ILE A 10 6.28 -11.78 1.81
N ASN A 11 7.28 -12.58 1.48
CA ASN A 11 8.03 -13.34 2.49
C ASN A 11 8.99 -12.38 3.20
N LYS A 12 8.58 -11.84 4.36
CA LYS A 12 9.51 -11.12 5.23
C LYS A 12 10.36 -12.15 5.99
N ILE A 13 11.51 -12.45 5.39
CA ILE A 13 12.77 -12.95 5.93
C ILE A 13 12.72 -13.35 7.41
N PHE A 14 12.53 -14.64 7.68
CA PHE A 14 13.30 -15.40 8.66
C PHE A 14 13.23 -16.86 8.23
N ASP A 15 14.12 -17.24 7.33
CA ASP A 15 14.31 -18.63 6.96
C ASP A 15 14.69 -19.44 8.22
N ARG A 16 13.88 -20.47 8.50
CA ARG A 16 14.05 -21.39 9.64
C ARG A 16 15.46 -21.96 9.69
N ASP A 17 16.04 -22.24 8.52
CA ASP A 17 17.39 -22.79 8.43
C ASP A 17 18.45 -21.74 8.83
N THR A 18 18.19 -20.47 8.56
CA THR A 18 19.03 -19.34 9.00
C THR A 18 18.99 -19.14 10.51
N ILE A 19 17.83 -19.30 11.17
CA ILE A 19 17.72 -19.23 12.64
C ILE A 19 18.46 -20.41 13.29
N ILE A 20 18.24 -21.63 12.79
CA ILE A 20 18.90 -22.84 13.33
C ILE A 20 20.42 -22.75 13.16
N ARG A 21 20.89 -22.22 12.03
CA ARG A 21 22.31 -22.00 11.77
C ARG A 21 22.93 -20.99 12.74
N ASN A 22 22.25 -19.87 13.03
CA ASN A 22 22.74 -18.85 13.95
C ASN A 22 22.79 -19.36 15.40
N ILE A 23 21.80 -20.15 15.84
CA ILE A 23 21.81 -20.79 17.17
C ILE A 23 22.96 -21.78 17.30
N ARG A 24 23.19 -22.62 16.27
CA ARG A 24 24.33 -23.55 16.26
C ARG A 24 25.67 -22.80 16.31
N ARG A 25 25.80 -21.70 15.57
CA ARG A 25 27.00 -20.85 15.57
C ARG A 25 27.27 -20.26 16.95
N PHE A 26 26.23 -19.74 17.61
CA PHE A 26 26.32 -19.17 18.95
C PHE A 26 26.77 -20.20 20.01
N ILE A 27 26.25 -21.43 19.94
CA ILE A 27 26.65 -22.53 20.86
C ILE A 27 28.12 -22.91 20.66
N ILE A 28 28.58 -22.94 19.41
CA ILE A 28 29.97 -23.28 19.05
C ILE A 28 30.93 -22.15 19.44
N GLU A 29 30.59 -20.90 19.14
CA GLU A 29 31.42 -19.70 19.41
C GLU A 29 31.59 -19.44 20.91
N ASN A 30 30.57 -19.71 21.72
CA ASN A 30 30.66 -19.54 23.17
C ASN A 30 31.31 -20.72 23.90
N ASN A 31 31.77 -21.74 23.15
CA ASN A 31 32.56 -22.88 23.63
C ASN A 31 32.15 -23.32 25.05
N ILE A 32 30.85 -23.59 25.24
CA ILE A 32 30.27 -23.97 26.53
C ILE A 32 30.90 -25.31 26.94
N LYS A 33 32.08 -25.22 27.56
CA LYS A 33 32.75 -26.32 28.22
C LYS A 33 31.86 -26.71 29.38
N THR A 34 31.21 -27.85 29.22
CA THR A 34 30.48 -28.54 30.27
C THR A 34 31.45 -29.03 31.35
N GLU A 35 31.93 -28.14 32.20
CA GLU A 35 32.51 -28.50 33.50
C GLU A 35 31.62 -27.97 34.64
N ARG A 36 30.88 -28.93 35.20
CA ARG A 36 30.23 -29.01 36.52
C ARG A 36 29.76 -27.72 37.21
N SER A 37 28.45 -27.50 37.14
CA SER A 37 27.56 -27.64 38.30
C SER A 37 26.23 -28.16 37.77
N ASP A 38 25.70 -29.26 38.31
CA ASP A 38 24.44 -29.83 37.83
C ASP A 38 23.27 -28.84 37.98
N GLU A 39 23.38 -27.88 38.92
CA GLU A 39 22.46 -26.74 39.06
C GLU A 39 22.55 -25.76 37.89
N MET A 40 23.75 -25.45 37.38
CA MET A 40 23.91 -24.58 36.21
C MET A 40 23.38 -25.25 34.94
N LYS A 41 23.59 -26.56 34.78
CA LYS A 41 23.02 -27.33 33.66
C LYS A 41 21.51 -27.35 33.71
N GLN A 42 20.94 -27.53 34.90
CA GLN A 42 19.50 -27.55 35.11
C GLN A 42 18.90 -26.16 34.86
N CYS A 43 19.54 -25.10 35.34
CA CYS A 43 19.13 -23.72 35.08
C CYS A 43 19.21 -23.36 33.59
N MET A 44 20.27 -23.78 32.89
CA MET A 44 20.42 -23.60 31.45
C MET A 44 19.37 -24.43 30.66
N TYR A 45 19.04 -25.64 31.11
CA TYR A 45 17.96 -26.44 30.54
C TYR A 45 16.60 -25.77 30.72
N TRP A 46 16.31 -25.21 31.90
CA TRP A 46 15.09 -24.46 32.15
C TRP A 46 15.03 -23.18 31.31
N LEU A 47 16.16 -22.50 31.10
CA LEU A 47 16.24 -21.30 30.28
C LEU A 47 16.05 -21.61 28.80
N VAL A 48 16.63 -22.72 28.31
CA VAL A 48 16.38 -23.23 26.95
C VAL A 48 14.93 -23.68 26.80
N LEU A 49 14.36 -24.37 27.78
CA LEU A 49 12.96 -24.79 27.76
C LEU A 49 12.01 -23.58 27.77
N LEU A 50 12.30 -22.57 28.60
CA LEU A 50 11.58 -21.31 28.65
C LEU A 50 11.69 -20.56 27.31
N CYS A 51 12.89 -20.49 26.72
CA CYS A 51 13.08 -19.93 25.38
C CYS A 51 12.32 -20.72 24.31
N CYS A 52 12.29 -22.05 24.37
CA CYS A 52 11.51 -22.88 23.46
C CYS A 52 10.00 -22.64 23.63
N VAL A 53 9.51 -22.56 24.87
CA VAL A 53 8.11 -22.26 25.17
C VAL A 53 7.75 -20.85 24.71
N LEU A 54 8.59 -19.86 24.98
CA LEU A 54 8.44 -18.49 24.48
C LEU A 54 8.47 -18.41 22.95
N LEU A 55 9.35 -19.18 22.28
CA LEU A 55 9.39 -19.29 20.82
C LEU A 55 8.15 -19.99 20.27
N THR A 56 7.52 -20.91 20.99
CA THR A 56 6.25 -21.53 20.57
C THR A 56 5.02 -20.66 20.86
N THR A 57 5.06 -19.80 21.90
CA THR A 57 3.95 -18.88 22.21
C THR A 57 4.02 -17.58 21.40
N THR A 58 5.22 -17.17 20.96
CA THR A 58 5.42 -16.04 20.03
C THR A 58 5.50 -16.49 18.56
N GLY A 59 5.92 -17.73 18.30
CA GLY A 59 6.10 -18.29 16.97
C GLY A 59 4.96 -19.22 16.57
N CYS A 60 3.77 -18.64 16.39
CA CYS A 60 2.76 -19.12 15.44
C CYS A 60 1.60 -18.10 15.33
N GLN A 61 1.90 -16.80 15.39
CA GLN A 61 1.16 -15.92 14.49
C GLN A 61 1.83 -16.14 13.14
N HIS A 62 1.34 -17.15 12.39
CA HIS A 62 1.38 -16.98 10.95
C HIS A 62 0.61 -15.69 10.72
N ASP A 63 1.34 -14.59 10.52
CA ASP A 63 0.74 -13.40 9.93
C ASP A 63 -0.05 -13.92 8.72
N PRO A 64 -1.37 -13.63 8.66
CA PRO A 64 -2.22 -14.21 7.65
C PRO A 64 -1.56 -14.02 6.30
N VAL A 65 -1.48 -15.10 5.51
CA VAL A 65 -1.03 -15.00 4.13
C VAL A 65 -2.00 -14.05 3.45
N VAL A 66 -1.62 -12.76 3.36
CA VAL A 66 -2.46 -11.76 2.72
C VAL A 66 -2.48 -12.09 1.24
N TYR A 67 -3.56 -12.71 0.79
CA TYR A 67 -3.83 -12.92 -0.62
C TYR A 67 -4.18 -11.58 -1.24
N ALA A 68 -3.14 -10.86 -1.62
CA ALA A 68 -3.20 -9.61 -2.35
C ALA A 68 -3.40 -9.92 -3.84
N GLU A 69 -4.60 -9.66 -4.37
CA GLU A 69 -4.86 -9.73 -5.81
C GLU A 69 -4.66 -8.34 -6.43
N ARG A 70 -3.94 -8.29 -7.56
CA ARG A 70 -3.77 -7.04 -8.31
C ARG A 70 -5.08 -6.71 -9.03
N ILE A 71 -5.53 -5.48 -8.84
CA ILE A 71 -6.69 -4.97 -9.58
C ILE A 71 -6.26 -4.50 -10.96
N GLU A 72 -7.06 -4.85 -11.97
CA GLU A 72 -6.89 -4.32 -13.31
C GLU A 72 -7.39 -2.87 -13.39
N ILE A 73 -6.49 -1.95 -13.76
CA ILE A 73 -6.84 -0.60 -14.18
C ILE A 73 -7.26 -0.70 -15.64
N VAL A 74 -8.57 -0.54 -15.89
CA VAL A 74 -9.14 -0.61 -17.23
C VAL A 74 -8.78 0.64 -18.02
N LYS A 75 -8.86 1.80 -17.36
CA LYS A 75 -8.58 3.09 -17.97
C LYS A 75 -8.24 4.14 -16.91
N GLU A 76 -7.22 4.94 -17.17
CA GLU A 76 -7.00 6.22 -16.49
C GLU A 76 -7.76 7.33 -17.22
N LEU A 77 -8.55 8.12 -16.48
CA LEU A 77 -9.27 9.26 -17.02
C LEU A 77 -8.35 10.50 -17.07
N PRO A 78 -8.67 11.51 -17.90
CA PRO A 78 -7.87 12.73 -17.97
C PRO A 78 -7.68 13.38 -16.60
N VAL A 79 -6.43 13.66 -16.24
CA VAL A 79 -6.05 14.30 -14.99
C VAL A 79 -6.47 15.76 -14.99
N TYR A 80 -7.09 16.21 -13.90
CA TYR A 80 -7.24 17.64 -13.62
C TYR A 80 -6.05 18.11 -12.77
N CYS A 81 -5.43 19.21 -13.19
CA CYS A 81 -4.34 19.83 -12.45
C CYS A 81 -4.44 21.35 -12.55
N SER A 82 -4.38 22.03 -11.41
CA SER A 82 -4.33 23.49 -11.32
C SER A 82 -3.42 23.91 -10.18
N GLN A 83 -2.81 25.08 -10.27
CA GLN A 83 -2.22 25.69 -9.07
C GLN A 83 -3.31 25.96 -8.04
N LEU A 84 -2.98 25.82 -6.76
CA LEU A 84 -3.93 25.97 -5.65
C LEU A 84 -4.71 27.29 -5.73
N ASN A 85 -4.00 28.40 -5.94
CA ASN A 85 -4.59 29.75 -5.98
C ASN A 85 -5.34 30.07 -7.28
N SER A 86 -5.29 29.18 -8.28
CA SER A 86 -5.95 29.38 -9.59
C SER A 86 -7.07 28.37 -9.86
N SER A 87 -7.36 27.47 -8.92
CA SER A 87 -8.37 26.42 -9.11
C SER A 87 -9.77 27.04 -9.28
N LYS A 88 -10.43 26.69 -10.39
CA LYS A 88 -11.79 27.15 -10.70
C LYS A 88 -12.85 26.06 -10.63
N LEU A 89 -12.43 24.80 -10.73
CA LEU A 89 -13.34 23.66 -10.89
C LEU A 89 -13.39 22.73 -9.68
N VAL A 90 -12.40 22.82 -8.79
CA VAL A 90 -12.30 22.00 -7.58
C VAL A 90 -12.16 22.94 -6.39
N SER A 91 -13.08 22.83 -5.44
CA SER A 91 -13.04 23.57 -4.19
C SER A 91 -12.15 22.89 -3.15
N ALA A 92 -11.75 23.64 -2.12
CA ALA A 92 -10.80 23.15 -1.11
C ALA A 92 -11.38 22.00 -0.25
N ASP A 93 -12.70 21.95 -0.08
CA ASP A 93 -13.43 20.90 0.65
C ASP A 93 -13.50 19.57 -0.12
N GLU A 94 -13.34 19.57 -1.44
CA GLU A 94 -13.22 18.35 -2.25
C GLU A 94 -11.81 17.74 -2.18
N ILE A 95 -10.85 18.41 -1.56
CA ILE A 95 -9.47 17.93 -1.44
C ILE A 95 -9.39 16.94 -0.29
N ASN A 96 -9.22 15.67 -0.64
CA ASN A 96 -9.10 14.58 0.30
C ASN A 96 -7.88 13.73 -0.04
N TRP A 97 -7.04 13.49 0.96
CA TRP A 97 -5.91 12.59 0.80
C TRP A 97 -6.35 11.19 0.41
N GLU A 98 -7.51 10.75 0.89
CA GLU A 98 -8.06 9.43 0.61
C GLU A 98 -8.73 9.32 -0.76
N THR A 99 -8.64 8.13 -1.32
CA THR A 99 -9.30 7.76 -2.57
C THR A 99 -10.78 7.44 -2.30
N ILE A 100 -11.67 7.94 -3.15
CA ILE A 100 -13.11 7.73 -3.08
C ILE A 100 -13.53 6.79 -4.21
N ALA A 101 -14.36 5.79 -3.91
CA ALA A 101 -14.99 4.94 -4.92
C ALA A 101 -16.42 5.40 -5.22
N PHE A 102 -16.72 5.53 -6.50
CA PHE A 102 -18.05 5.76 -7.02
C PHE A 102 -18.56 4.52 -7.74
N GLN A 103 -19.77 4.11 -7.38
CA GLN A 103 -20.43 2.90 -7.83
C GLN A 103 -21.62 3.17 -8.75
N SER A 104 -21.98 4.44 -8.93
CA SER A 104 -23.06 4.87 -9.81
C SER A 104 -22.85 6.29 -10.34
N GLU A 105 -23.54 6.61 -11.43
CA GLU A 105 -23.55 7.97 -12.01
C GLU A 105 -24.18 8.99 -11.04
N ASP A 106 -25.19 8.58 -10.25
CA ASP A 106 -25.85 9.46 -9.28
C ASP A 106 -24.89 9.87 -8.14
N GLU A 107 -24.06 8.94 -7.65
CA GLU A 107 -23.03 9.27 -6.66
C GLU A 107 -22.03 10.29 -7.21
N VAL A 108 -21.63 10.16 -8.48
CA VAL A 108 -20.74 11.12 -9.17
C VAL A 108 -21.39 12.49 -9.28
N LYS A 109 -22.65 12.57 -9.72
CA LYS A 109 -23.39 13.84 -9.86
C LYS A 109 -23.65 14.54 -8.53
N ASN A 110 -23.87 13.77 -7.46
CA ASN A 110 -24.09 14.31 -6.13
C ASN A 110 -22.79 14.81 -5.49
N TYR A 111 -21.65 14.26 -5.89
CA TYR A 111 -20.35 14.61 -5.31
C TYR A 111 -19.66 15.76 -6.05
N PHE A 112 -19.61 15.73 -7.39
CA PHE A 112 -18.89 16.73 -8.18
C PHE A 112 -19.77 17.90 -8.62
N SER A 113 -19.16 19.08 -8.71
CA SER A 113 -19.83 20.25 -9.28
C SER A 113 -20.21 20.05 -10.75
N GLU A 114 -21.31 20.67 -11.17
CA GLU A 114 -21.76 20.61 -12.56
C GLU A 114 -20.70 21.17 -13.53
N ALA A 115 -20.04 22.26 -13.15
CA ALA A 115 -18.97 22.87 -13.94
C ALA A 115 -17.79 21.90 -14.16
N PHE A 116 -17.42 21.13 -13.13
CA PHE A 116 -16.39 20.10 -13.27
C PHE A 116 -16.82 19.02 -14.25
N LEU A 117 -18.05 18.49 -14.12
CA LEU A 117 -18.56 17.42 -14.99
C LEU A 117 -18.77 17.86 -16.44
N GLN A 118 -19.06 19.14 -16.69
CA GLN A 118 -19.11 19.70 -18.04
C GLN A 118 -17.72 19.75 -18.68
N ALA A 119 -16.67 20.11 -17.92
CA ALA A 119 -15.30 20.11 -18.40
C ALA A 119 -14.70 18.70 -18.51
N TYR A 120 -15.12 17.77 -17.65
CA TYR A 120 -14.64 16.38 -17.57
C TYR A 120 -15.79 15.37 -17.72
N PRO A 121 -16.47 15.31 -18.89
CA PRO A 121 -17.67 14.50 -19.08
C PRO A 121 -17.40 12.99 -19.05
N ASP A 122 -16.14 12.56 -19.15
CA ASP A 122 -15.76 11.15 -19.13
C ASP A 122 -16.10 10.44 -17.80
N TYR A 123 -16.22 11.19 -16.70
CA TYR A 123 -16.66 10.69 -15.40
C TYR A 123 -18.08 10.11 -15.45
N LEU A 124 -18.93 10.62 -16.35
CA LEU A 124 -20.32 10.17 -16.55
C LEU A 124 -20.45 9.08 -17.62
N LYS A 125 -19.36 8.77 -18.35
CA LYS A 125 -19.37 7.74 -19.41
C LYS A 125 -18.95 6.35 -18.91
N VAL A 126 -18.66 6.22 -17.61
CA VAL A 126 -18.26 4.96 -17.00
C VAL A 126 -19.47 4.01 -16.96
N ASP A 127 -19.30 2.78 -17.46
CA ASP A 127 -20.31 1.73 -17.30
C ASP A 127 -20.28 1.20 -15.85
N PHE A 128 -20.99 1.89 -14.96
CA PHE A 128 -21.07 1.55 -13.54
C PHE A 128 -21.71 0.20 -13.25
N SER A 129 -22.36 -0.45 -14.24
CA SER A 129 -22.83 -1.83 -14.08
C SER A 129 -21.67 -2.84 -14.05
N LYS A 130 -20.53 -2.49 -14.65
CA LYS A 130 -19.34 -3.35 -14.79
C LYS A 130 -18.11 -2.85 -14.06
N TYR A 131 -18.05 -1.56 -13.78
CA TYR A 131 -16.84 -0.91 -13.27
C TYR A 131 -17.12 -0.06 -12.04
N THR A 132 -16.03 0.24 -11.33
CA THR A 132 -15.99 1.22 -10.25
C THR A 132 -15.07 2.36 -10.68
N LEU A 133 -15.46 3.59 -10.35
CA LEU A 133 -14.62 4.77 -10.59
C LEU A 133 -13.93 5.15 -9.29
N LEU A 134 -12.60 5.05 -9.26
CA LEU A 134 -11.78 5.52 -8.15
C LEU A 134 -11.30 6.93 -8.46
N VAL A 135 -11.50 7.87 -7.54
CA VAL A 135 -11.06 9.26 -7.70
C VAL A 135 -10.29 9.68 -6.48
N ARG A 136 -9.18 10.37 -6.69
CA ARG A 136 -8.39 10.99 -5.63
C ARG A 136 -8.09 12.43 -5.99
N THR A 137 -8.26 13.34 -5.04
CA THR A 137 -8.03 14.79 -5.20
C THR A 137 -7.10 15.29 -4.10
N TYR A 138 -5.84 15.57 -4.41
CA TYR A 138 -4.83 15.85 -3.38
C TYR A 138 -3.90 17.01 -3.77
N TYR A 139 -3.14 17.49 -2.78
CA TYR A 139 -2.09 18.48 -3.01
C TYR A 139 -0.86 17.81 -3.60
N ASP A 140 -0.35 18.37 -4.69
CA ASP A 140 0.81 17.87 -5.41
C ASP A 140 1.86 18.97 -5.57
N PHE A 141 3.11 18.65 -5.26
CA PHE A 141 4.26 19.54 -5.44
C PHE A 141 4.99 19.32 -6.77
N ARG A 142 4.69 18.21 -7.47
CA ARG A 142 5.27 17.82 -8.78
C ARG A 142 6.80 17.79 -8.80
N ASP A 143 7.41 17.47 -7.67
CA ASP A 143 8.83 17.33 -7.43
C ASP A 143 9.35 15.91 -7.74
N TYR A 144 8.71 15.21 -8.68
CA TYR A 144 9.06 13.84 -9.06
C TYR A 144 9.25 13.69 -10.57
N GLU A 145 10.24 12.88 -10.96
CA GLU A 145 10.49 12.52 -12.36
C GLU A 145 9.50 11.47 -12.85
N LYS A 146 9.13 10.58 -11.94
CA LYS A 146 8.30 9.42 -12.24
C LYS A 146 7.26 9.23 -11.16
N ARG A 147 6.06 8.85 -11.61
CA ARG A 147 4.95 8.47 -10.75
C ARG A 147 4.31 7.20 -11.27
N GLU A 148 4.19 6.22 -10.40
CA GLU A 148 3.50 4.96 -10.68
C GLU A 148 2.37 4.73 -9.71
N PHE A 149 1.30 4.11 -10.21
CA PHE A 149 0.13 3.75 -9.42
C PHE A 149 -0.01 2.24 -9.37
N SER A 150 -0.34 1.72 -8.19
CA SER A 150 -0.71 0.32 -8.04
C SER A 150 -1.95 0.16 -7.17
N LEU A 151 -2.77 -0.82 -7.54
CA LEU A 151 -4.00 -1.16 -6.85
C LEU A 151 -3.96 -2.63 -6.48
N VAL A 152 -4.06 -2.91 -5.18
CA VAL A 152 -3.98 -4.27 -4.64
C VAL A 152 -5.12 -4.47 -3.66
N LYS A 153 -5.96 -5.48 -3.89
CA LYS A 153 -7.04 -5.84 -2.97
C LYS A 153 -6.63 -6.97 -2.05
N ASN A 154 -6.87 -6.77 -0.75
CA ASN A 154 -6.89 -7.82 0.25
C ASN A 154 -8.32 -8.33 0.38
N MET A 155 -8.54 -9.57 -0.07
CA MET A 155 -9.86 -10.22 -0.06
C MET A 155 -10.34 -10.57 1.36
N GLU A 156 -9.43 -10.84 2.29
CA GLU A 156 -9.75 -11.27 3.65
C GLU A 156 -10.20 -10.09 4.51
N GLU A 157 -9.42 -9.01 4.48
CA GLU A 157 -9.72 -7.79 5.24
C GLU A 157 -10.69 -6.85 4.51
N LYS A 158 -11.01 -7.14 3.24
CA LYS A 158 -11.80 -6.26 2.35
C LYS A 158 -11.21 -4.85 2.28
N ILE A 159 -9.92 -4.80 2.01
CA ILE A 159 -9.16 -3.55 1.89
C ILE A 159 -8.58 -3.43 0.49
N LEU A 160 -8.85 -2.31 -0.18
CA LEU A 160 -8.14 -1.91 -1.37
C LEU A 160 -6.99 -0.98 -1.01
N TYR A 161 -5.76 -1.42 -1.25
CA TYR A 161 -4.58 -0.58 -1.15
C TYR A 161 -4.38 0.16 -2.47
N PHE A 162 -4.49 1.49 -2.40
CA PHE A 162 -4.10 2.40 -3.46
C PHE A 162 -2.70 2.91 -3.15
N SER A 163 -1.69 2.49 -3.91
CA SER A 163 -0.31 2.93 -3.70
C SER A 163 0.13 3.89 -4.78
N ILE A 164 0.66 5.04 -4.36
CA ILE A 164 1.44 5.93 -5.21
C ILE A 164 2.90 5.71 -4.92
N TYR A 165 3.66 5.41 -5.96
CA TYR A 165 5.11 5.46 -5.94
C TYR A 165 5.58 6.69 -6.71
N THR A 166 6.39 7.54 -6.06
CA THR A 166 7.05 8.68 -6.70
C THR A 166 8.56 8.50 -6.64
N GLU A 167 9.25 8.77 -7.74
CA GLU A 167 10.71 8.94 -7.76
C GLU A 167 10.98 10.43 -7.77
N ASN A 168 11.47 10.95 -6.63
CA ASN A 168 11.64 12.38 -6.45
C ASN A 168 12.87 12.89 -7.19
N VAL A 169 12.76 14.08 -7.76
CA VAL A 169 13.92 14.85 -8.20
C VAL A 169 14.65 15.30 -6.94
N VAL A 170 15.94 14.99 -6.81
CA VAL A 170 16.77 15.58 -5.77
C VAL A 170 16.91 17.07 -6.07
N SER A 171 16.05 17.87 -5.45
CA SER A 171 16.07 19.32 -5.52
C SER A 171 16.94 19.87 -4.39
N ASP A 172 17.86 20.78 -4.71
CA ASP A 172 18.61 21.56 -3.72
C ASP A 172 17.73 22.58 -2.97
N SER A 173 16.46 22.77 -3.36
CA SER A 173 15.53 23.70 -2.71
C SER A 173 14.84 23.06 -1.50
N GLN A 174 14.88 23.75 -0.36
CA GLN A 174 14.28 23.28 0.91
C GLN A 174 12.74 23.36 0.93
N GLU A 175 12.11 24.09 0.00
CA GLU A 175 10.66 24.22 -0.09
C GLU A 175 10.17 24.10 -1.55
N PRO A 176 9.00 23.47 -1.78
CA PRO A 176 8.38 23.46 -3.09
C PRO A 176 7.83 24.85 -3.43
N GLU A 177 8.28 25.45 -4.55
CA GLU A 177 7.88 26.80 -4.95
C GLU A 177 6.38 26.93 -5.25
N LYS A 178 5.70 25.83 -5.59
CA LYS A 178 4.30 25.83 -6.07
C LYS A 178 3.55 24.60 -5.60
N VAL A 179 2.33 24.80 -5.11
CA VAL A 179 1.40 23.74 -4.73
C VAL A 179 0.29 23.65 -5.77
N TYR A 180 0.06 22.44 -6.26
CA TYR A 180 -0.99 22.10 -7.21
C TYR A 180 -2.09 21.33 -6.51
N ILE A 181 -3.32 21.47 -7.02
CA ILE A 181 -4.40 20.53 -6.78
C ILE A 181 -4.37 19.58 -7.97
N GLU A 182 -4.25 18.29 -7.69
CA GLU A 182 -4.36 17.26 -8.70
C GLU A 182 -5.51 16.31 -8.39
N ARG A 183 -6.33 16.04 -9.40
CA ARG A 183 -7.37 15.01 -9.36
C ARG A 183 -7.11 13.97 -10.42
N ILE A 184 -6.87 12.76 -9.96
CA ILE A 184 -6.67 11.56 -10.78
C ILE A 184 -7.89 10.66 -10.64
N ALA A 185 -8.21 9.94 -11.71
CA ALA A 185 -9.33 9.01 -11.70
C ALA A 185 -9.04 7.76 -12.53
N PHE A 186 -9.42 6.61 -11.97
CA PHE A 186 -9.22 5.30 -12.58
C PHE A 186 -10.54 4.55 -12.67
N VAL A 187 -10.82 4.03 -13.86
CA VAL A 187 -11.87 3.03 -14.06
C VAL A 187 -11.23 1.66 -13.82
N VAL A 188 -11.77 0.94 -12.84
CA VAL A 188 -11.26 -0.36 -12.40
C VAL A 188 -12.36 -1.41 -12.47
N GLU A 189 -11.99 -2.68 -12.34
CA GLU A 189 -12.95 -3.77 -12.17
C GLU A 189 -13.97 -3.47 -11.05
N LYS A 190 -15.19 -4.00 -11.14
CA LYS A 190 -16.23 -3.74 -10.15
C LYS A 190 -15.76 -4.14 -8.75
N LEU A 191 -15.77 -3.19 -7.83
CA LEU A 191 -15.51 -3.40 -6.41
C LEU A 191 -16.82 -3.63 -5.67
N ASP A 192 -16.82 -4.59 -4.74
CA ASP A 192 -17.92 -4.75 -3.80
C ASP A 192 -17.99 -3.53 -2.86
N LYS A 193 -19.21 -3.16 -2.44
CA LYS A 193 -19.45 -1.94 -1.65
C LYS A 193 -18.85 -1.97 -0.23
N ASP A 194 -18.42 -3.14 0.23
CA ASP A 194 -17.86 -3.36 1.56
C ASP A 194 -16.33 -3.25 1.62
N TYR A 195 -15.67 -2.97 0.49
CA TYR A 195 -14.25 -2.66 0.50
C TYR A 195 -13.97 -1.29 1.10
N SER A 196 -13.10 -1.25 2.10
CA SER A 196 -12.47 -0.01 2.54
C SER A 196 -11.28 0.30 1.65
N ILE A 197 -11.04 1.58 1.34
CA ILE A 197 -9.90 2.00 0.52
C ILE A 197 -8.88 2.64 1.44
N LYS A 198 -7.62 2.18 1.34
CA LYS A 198 -6.48 2.74 2.07
C LYS A 198 -5.46 3.27 1.08
N THR A 199 -5.15 4.55 1.23
CA THR A 199 -4.16 5.21 0.39
C THR A 199 -2.77 5.13 1.03
N THR A 200 -1.79 4.64 0.28
CA THR A 200 -0.39 4.53 0.70
C THR A 200 0.50 5.31 -0.26
N CYS A 201 1.49 6.00 0.27
CA CYS A 201 2.48 6.73 -0.52
C CYS A 201 3.87 6.19 -0.20
N SER A 202 4.67 5.93 -1.21
CA SER A 202 6.06 5.52 -1.08
C SER A 202 6.93 6.40 -1.97
N VAL A 203 7.99 6.94 -1.38
CA VAL A 203 8.92 7.84 -2.06
C VAL A 203 10.23 7.10 -2.28
N GLY A 204 10.62 6.96 -3.55
CA GLY A 204 11.96 6.56 -3.95
C GLY A 204 12.85 7.79 -4.15
N ALA A 205 14.12 7.68 -3.77
CA ALA A 205 15.13 8.64 -4.20
C ALA A 205 15.67 8.18 -5.57
N SER A 206 15.70 9.07 -6.56
CA SER A 206 16.46 8.84 -7.79
C SER A 206 17.96 8.85 -7.45
N GLU A 207 18.70 7.81 -7.84
CA GLU A 207 20.17 7.75 -7.72
C GLU A 207 20.88 8.73 -8.67
#